data_AF-A0A160PME8-F1
#
_entry.id   AF-A0A160PME8-F1
#
_cell.length_a   1.000
_cell.length_b   1.000
_cell.length_c   1.000
_cell.angle_alpha   90.00
_cell.angle_beta   90.00
_cell.angle_gamma   90.00
#
_symmetry.space_group_name_H-M   'P 1'
#
loop_
_entity.id
_entity.type
_entity.pdbx_description
1 polymer ?
#
loop_
_entity_poly.entity_id
_entity_poly.type
_entity_poly.pdbx_seq_one_letter_code
_entity_poly.pdbx_strand_id
1 'polypeptide(L)' 'MVLENQLFAQPALSRVIEGEVDISLGRWENLPDAVESSVVQKEGLVVALPVSHELANRKLISMRQLRNEAFIALPPNS' A
#
# COMPACT_ATOMS: atom_id res chain seq x y z
N MET A 1 -20.60 -10.26 -6.76
CA MET A 1 -19.22 -9.74 -6.79
C MET A 1 -19.10 -8.72 -5.67
N VAL A 2 -18.47 -9.09 -4.57
CA VAL A 2 -18.24 -8.21 -3.40
C VAL A 2 -16.76 -7.84 -3.42
N LEU A 3 -16.47 -6.54 -3.40
CA LEU A 3 -15.11 -6.01 -3.30
C LEU A 3 -14.86 -5.63 -1.84
N GLU A 4 -13.84 -6.19 -1.21
CA GLU A 4 -13.45 -5.84 0.16
C GLU A 4 -12.17 -4.98 0.17
N ASN A 5 -12.13 -4.02 1.10
CA ASN A 5 -11.11 -2.98 1.22
C ASN A 5 -9.83 -3.49 1.91
N GLN A 6 -8.68 -2.85 1.62
CA GLN A 6 -7.31 -3.19 2.06
C GLN A 6 -7.09 -3.38 3.57
N LEU A 7 -8.05 -3.01 4.43
CA LEU A 7 -8.02 -3.26 5.88
C LEU A 7 -8.10 -4.74 6.27
N PHE A 8 -8.23 -5.66 5.31
CA PHE A 8 -8.35 -7.11 5.55
C PHE A 8 -7.43 -7.95 4.64
N ALA A 9 -6.26 -7.44 4.26
CA ALA A 9 -5.39 -8.10 3.26
C ALA A 9 -4.91 -9.52 3.63
N GLN A 10 -4.80 -9.86 4.92
CA GLN A 10 -4.51 -11.24 5.35
C GLN A 10 -5.77 -12.13 5.35
N PRO A 11 -6.89 -11.76 6.00
CA PRO A 11 -8.13 -12.54 5.93
C PRO A 11 -8.63 -12.78 4.49
N ALA A 12 -8.49 -11.78 3.61
CA ALA A 12 -8.98 -11.87 2.24
C ALA A 12 -8.21 -12.90 1.40
N LEU A 13 -6.90 -13.09 1.63
CA LEU A 13 -6.13 -14.09 0.89
C LEU A 13 -6.52 -15.52 1.30
N SER A 14 -6.74 -15.76 2.60
CA SER A 14 -7.21 -17.06 3.08
C SER A 14 -8.55 -17.44 2.47
N ARG A 15 -9.47 -16.48 2.34
CA ARG A 15 -10.79 -16.71 1.72
C ARG A 15 -10.72 -17.07 0.24
N VAL A 16 -9.69 -16.61 -0.48
CA VAL A 16 -9.43 -17.06 -1.86
C VAL A 16 -8.94 -18.50 -1.88
N ILE A 17 -8.02 -18.85 -0.97
CA ILE A 17 -7.50 -20.22 -0.83
C ILE A 17 -8.60 -21.21 -0.45
N GLU A 18 -9.53 -20.79 0.42
CA GLU A 18 -10.67 -21.57 0.87
C GLU A 18 -11.82 -21.63 -0.15
N GLY A 19 -11.73 -20.87 -1.26
CA GLY A 19 -12.73 -20.83 -2.32
C GLY A 19 -14.01 -20.06 -1.96
N GLU A 20 -13.97 -19.25 -0.91
CA GLU A 20 -15.09 -18.38 -0.50
C GLU A 20 -15.19 -17.11 -1.35
N VAL A 21 -14.06 -16.66 -1.91
CA VAL A 21 -13.94 -15.45 -2.74
C VAL A 21 -13.10 -15.76 -3.97
N ASP A 22 -13.49 -15.24 -5.14
CA ASP A 22 -12.77 -15.54 -6.39
C ASP A 22 -11.43 -14.80 -6.50
N ILE A 23 -11.37 -13.55 -6.03
CA ILE A 23 -10.22 -12.65 -6.23
C ILE A 23 -10.00 -11.80 -4.97
N SER A 24 -8.74 -11.62 -4.58
CA SER A 24 -8.31 -10.66 -3.58
C SER A 24 -7.37 -9.62 -4.20
N LEU A 25 -7.47 -8.37 -3.75
CA LEU A 25 -6.59 -7.27 -4.14
C LEU A 25 -5.85 -6.77 -2.90
N GLY A 26 -4.52 -6.66 -3.02
CA GLY A 26 -3.69 -6.30 -1.88
C GLY A 26 -2.25 -6.06 -2.29
N ARG A 27 -1.47 -5.61 -1.31
CA ARG A 27 -0.02 -5.45 -1.43
C ARG A 27 0.66 -6.49 -0.57
N TRP A 28 1.11 -7.57 -1.20
CA TRP A 28 1.82 -8.64 -0.51
C TRP A 28 3.30 -8.60 -0.88
N GLU A 29 4.16 -8.77 0.14
CA GLU A 29 5.59 -8.95 -0.08
C GLU A 29 5.92 -10.41 -0.43
N ASN A 30 5.14 -11.35 0.11
CA ASN A 30 5.26 -12.78 -0.13
C ASN A 30 3.87 -13.37 -0.35
N LEU A 31 3.72 -14.18 -1.40
CA LEU A 31 2.48 -14.89 -1.74
C LEU A 31 2.74 -16.41 -1.64
N PRO A 32 1.75 -17.19 -1.15
CA PRO A 32 1.86 -18.65 -1.13
C PRO A 32 1.66 -19.24 -2.53
N ASP A 33 2.29 -20.39 -2.79
CA ASP A 33 2.18 -21.11 -4.07
C ASP A 33 0.75 -21.62 -4.37
N ALA A 34 -0.14 -21.59 -3.37
CA ALA A 34 -1.53 -22.01 -3.50
C ALA A 34 -2.38 -21.06 -4.35
N VAL A 35 -1.87 -19.89 -4.74
CA VAL A 35 -2.58 -18.90 -5.56
C VAL A 35 -1.74 -18.44 -6.73
N GLU A 36 -2.40 -18.21 -7.87
CA GLU A 36 -1.81 -17.45 -8.96
C GLU A 36 -1.96 -15.96 -8.69
N SER A 37 -0.99 -15.16 -9.13
CA SER A 37 -1.02 -13.71 -8.93
C SER A 37 -0.52 -12.96 -10.17
N SER A 38 -1.02 -11.73 -10.32
CA SER A 38 -0.56 -10.81 -11.36
C SER A 38 -0.50 -9.38 -10.82
N VAL A 39 0.47 -8.61 -11.28
CA VAL A 39 0.58 -7.19 -10.91
C VAL A 39 -0.44 -6.40 -11.71
N VAL A 40 -1.44 -5.86 -11.03
CA VAL A 40 -2.50 -5.05 -11.66
C VAL A 40 -2.06 -3.59 -11.85
N GLN A 41 -1.31 -3.05 -10.88
CA GLN A 41 -0.85 -1.66 -10.91
C GLN A 41 0.44 -1.48 -10.10
N LYS A 42 1.30 -0.56 -10.55
CA LYS A 42 2.45 -0.05 -9.79
C LYS A 42 2.13 1.36 -9.31
N GLU A 43 2.22 1.57 -7.99
CA GLU A 43 1.98 2.87 -7.38
C GLU A 43 3.29 3.58 -7.04
N GLY A 44 3.34 4.88 -7.30
CA GLY A 44 4.45 5.74 -6.88
C GLY A 44 4.21 6.27 -5.48
N LEU A 45 5.28 6.34 -4.67
CA LEU A 45 5.22 7.03 -3.39
C LEU A 45 5.09 8.54 -3.61
N VAL A 46 4.19 9.15 -2.84
CA VAL A 46 4.00 10.60 -2.79
C VAL A 46 4.17 11.08 -1.35
N VAL A 47 4.50 12.36 -1.19
CA VAL A 47 4.62 13.02 0.11
C VAL A 47 3.72 14.24 0.13
N ALA A 48 2.87 14.32 1.16
CA ALA A 48 2.08 15.52 1.41
C ALA A 48 2.88 16.47 2.28
N LEU A 49 3.00 17.72 1.85
CA LEU A 49 3.73 18.78 2.56
C LEU A 49 2.81 19.99 2.75
N PRO A 50 2.98 20.78 3.83
CA PRO A 50 2.36 22.09 3.93
C PRO A 50 2.74 22.96 2.72
N VAL A 51 1.83 23.82 2.26
CA VAL A 51 2.08 24.71 1.11
C VAL A 51 3.29 25.64 1.33
N SER A 52 3.54 26.01 2.60
CA SER A 52 4.68 26.83 3.00
C SER A 52 6.01 26.08 3.11
N HIS A 53 6.03 24.76 2.94
CA HIS A 53 7.23 23.95 3.07
C HIS A 53 8.20 24.21 1.91
N GLU A 54 9.50 24.29 2.19
CA GLU A 54 10.54 24.61 1.18
C GLU A 54 10.47 23.68 -0.05
N LEU A 55 10.19 22.41 0.19
CA LEU A 55 10.10 21.38 -0.86
C LEU A 55 8.74 21.32 -1.58
N ALA A 56 7.71 22.07 -1.15
CA ALA A 56 6.34 21.93 -1.66
C ALA A 56 6.20 22.19 -3.16
N ASN A 57 7.04 23.08 -3.72
CA ASN A 57 7.01 23.43 -5.14
C ASN A 57 7.88 22.50 -6.01
N ARG A 58 8.49 21.46 -5.44
CA ARG A 58 9.32 20.52 -6.19
C ARG A 58 8.48 19.36 -6.71
N LYS A 59 8.64 19.05 -8.01
CA LYS A 59 7.97 17.91 -8.65
C LYS A 59 8.50 16.55 -8.18
N LEU A 60 9.78 16.49 -7.84
CA LEU A 60 10.45 15.27 -7.36
C LEU A 60 11.39 15.64 -6.22
N ILE A 61 11.39 14.81 -5.18
CA ILE A 61 12.31 14.91 -4.05
C ILE A 61 12.85 13.53 -3.69
N SER A 62 14.00 13.51 -3.05
CA SER A 62 14.63 12.30 -2.53
C SER A 62 14.33 12.12 -1.04
N MET A 63 14.31 10.87 -0.56
CA MET A 63 14.19 10.57 0.87
C MET A 63 15.27 11.25 1.73
N ARG A 64 16.45 11.49 1.17
CA ARG A 64 17.54 12.20 1.86
C ARG A 64 17.17 13.64 2.21
N GLN A 65 16.37 14.31 1.38
CA GLN A 65 15.90 15.67 1.65
C GLN A 65 14.87 15.71 2.79
N LEU A 66 14.22 14.59 3.10
CA LEU A 66 13.24 14.46 4.18
C LEU A 66 13.85 13.91 5.47
N ARG A 67 15.18 13.68 5.53
CA ARG A 67 15.83 12.95 6.63
C ARG A 67 15.64 13.56 8.02
N ASN A 68 15.35 14.86 8.08
CA ASN A 68 15.18 15.61 9.33
C ASN A 68 13.72 16.02 9.56
N GLU A 69 12.80 15.64 8.66
CA GLU A 69 11.39 15.98 8.78
C GLU A 69 10.67 15.00 9.72
N ALA A 70 9.68 15.51 10.45
CA ALA A 70 8.80 14.67 11.25
C ALA A 70 7.73 14.04 10.35
N PHE A 71 7.59 12.72 10.39
CA PHE A 71 6.56 12.00 9.63
C PHE A 71 5.34 11.72 10.49
N ILE A 72 4.17 11.98 9.92
CA ILE A 72 2.90 11.44 10.43
C ILE A 72 2.72 10.08 9.75
N ALA A 73 2.75 9.01 10.55
CA ALA A 73 2.56 7.65 10.08
C ALA A 73 1.30 7.04 10.71
N LEU A 74 0.69 6.10 9.99
CA LEU A 74 -0.33 5.24 10.59
C LEU A 74 0.31 4.38 11.69
N PRO A 75 -0.46 4.01 12.73
CA PRO A 75 0.01 3.04 13.72
C PRO A 75 0.44 1.74 13.01
N PRO A 76 1.46 1.04 13.52
CA PRO A 76 2.03 -0.14 12.84
C PRO A 76 1.06 -1.32 12.66
N ASN A 77 -0.13 -1.29 13.28
CA ASN A 77 -1.05 -2.44 13.38
C ASN A 77 -2.54 -2.04 13.18
N SER A 78 -2.88 -1.32 12.12
CA SER A 78 -4.31 -1.09 11.73
C SER A 78 -4.79 -2.15 10.76
#